data_AF-A0A498CZL6-F1
#
_entry.id   AF-A0A498CZL6-F1
#
_cell.length_a   1.000
_cell.length_b   1.000
_cell.length_c   1.000
_cell.angle_alpha   90.00
_cell.angle_beta   90.00
_cell.angle_gamma   90.00
#
_symmetry.space_group_name_H-M   'P 1'
#
loop_
_entity.id
_entity.type
_entity.pdbx_description
1 polymer ?
#
loop_
_entity_poly.entity_id
_entity_poly.type
_entity_poly.pdbx_seq_one_letter_code
_entity_poly.pdbx_strand_id
1 'polypeptide(L)'
;MYFWNVKQLIHDLKTHQVKQSQFKNYYIASSILILVSFFFVAITPEQPVRLNLATFVVNLGLLISWTNAIFKANGGEQGQQFLNRFFALYLPIVLKTLVIFVVAVILIELIWTNYSEGWSEPELEKINEYKDVAIDPIFSCVVYWRIYRAMLKTQEPLEN
;
A
#
# COMPACT_ATOMS: atom_id res chain seq x y z
N MET A 1 -19.07 10.74 -5.18
CA MET A 1 -18.36 10.99 -3.90
C MET A 1 -18.68 12.42 -3.50
N TYR A 2 -19.13 12.65 -2.27
CA TYR A 2 -19.42 13.99 -1.77
C TYR A 2 -18.13 14.61 -1.23
N PHE A 3 -17.46 15.44 -2.04
CA PHE A 3 -16.22 16.11 -1.64
C PHE A 3 -16.48 17.32 -0.74
N TRP A 4 -17.57 18.05 -0.99
CA TRP A 4 -17.87 19.31 -0.30
C TRP A 4 -19.23 19.32 0.42
N ASN A 5 -20.12 18.37 0.11
CA ASN A 5 -21.46 18.31 0.69
C ASN A 5 -21.56 17.24 1.79
N VAL A 6 -20.99 17.56 2.96
CA VAL A 6 -21.01 16.67 4.13
C VAL A 6 -22.45 16.43 4.63
N LYS A 7 -23.36 17.40 4.49
CA LYS A 7 -24.77 17.25 4.88
C LYS A 7 -25.46 16.13 4.09
N GLN A 8 -25.27 16.11 2.78
CA GLN A 8 -25.80 15.02 1.94
C GLN A 8 -25.16 13.68 2.29
N LEU A 9 -23.84 13.64 2.50
CA LEU A 9 -23.17 12.41 2.93
C LEU A 9 -23.75 11.87 4.24
N ILE A 10 -23.97 12.74 5.24
CA ILE A 10 -24.58 12.35 6.52
C ILE A 10 -25.99 11.79 6.29
N HIS A 11 -26.79 12.44 5.45
CA HIS A 11 -28.13 11.95 5.12
C HIS A 11 -28.07 10.55 4.49
N ASP A 12 -27.24 10.37 3.47
CA ASP A 12 -27.12 9.10 2.74
C ASP A 12 -26.53 7.98 3.60
N LEU A 13 -25.64 8.29 4.54
CA LEU A 13 -25.14 7.32 5.51
C LEU A 13 -26.26 6.85 6.44
N LYS A 14 -27.12 7.77 6.91
CA LYS A 14 -28.28 7.45 7.76
C LYS A 14 -29.33 6.63 7.02
N THR A 15 -29.50 6.85 5.72
CA THR A 15 -30.49 6.15 4.89
C THR A 15 -29.91 4.95 4.15
N HIS A 16 -28.67 4.55 4.46
CA HIS A 16 -27.95 3.43 3.86
C HIS A 16 -27.85 3.50 2.31
N GLN A 17 -27.75 4.70 1.76
CA GLN A 17 -27.67 4.95 0.31
C GLN A 17 -26.23 5.03 -0.22
N VAL A 18 -25.22 5.06 0.67
CA VAL A 18 -23.81 5.09 0.26
C VAL A 18 -23.37 3.71 -0.23
N LYS A 19 -22.95 3.64 -1.50
CA LYS A 19 -22.50 2.42 -2.16
C LYS A 19 -21.08 2.01 -1.76
N GLN A 20 -20.75 0.73 -1.96
CA GLN A 20 -19.41 0.18 -1.72
C GLN A 20 -18.34 0.90 -2.56
N SER A 21 -18.61 1.23 -3.83
CA SER A 21 -17.73 2.10 -4.65
C SER A 21 -17.41 3.43 -4.00
N GLN A 22 -18.41 4.06 -3.39
CA GLN A 22 -18.23 5.37 -2.77
C GLN A 22 -17.31 5.25 -1.56
N PHE A 23 -17.51 4.24 -0.70
CA PHE A 23 -16.60 3.95 0.41
C PHE A 23 -15.17 3.67 -0.06
N LYS A 24 -14.98 2.85 -1.10
CA LYS A 24 -13.66 2.61 -1.71
C LYS A 24 -13.03 3.91 -2.22
N ASN A 25 -13.79 4.77 -2.89
CA ASN A 25 -13.28 6.04 -3.41
C ASN A 25 -12.92 7.01 -2.29
N TYR A 26 -13.69 7.04 -1.20
CA TYR A 26 -13.32 7.78 0.02
C TYR A 26 -11.99 7.28 0.58
N TYR A 27 -11.83 5.96 0.71
CA TYR A 27 -10.57 5.36 1.15
C TYR A 27 -9.39 5.76 0.24
N ILE A 28 -9.50 5.59 -1.07
CA ILE A 28 -8.44 5.96 -2.02
C ILE A 28 -8.10 7.45 -1.88
N ALA A 29 -9.09 8.34 -1.89
CA ALA A 29 -8.84 9.77 -1.78
C ALA A 29 -8.15 10.15 -0.46
N SER A 30 -8.59 9.60 0.67
CA SER A 30 -7.96 9.81 1.97
C SER A 30 -6.53 9.25 2.02
N SER A 31 -6.30 8.07 1.46
CA SER A 31 -4.96 7.46 1.37
C SER A 31 -4.01 8.24 0.48
N ILE A 32 -4.50 8.84 -0.62
CA ILE A 32 -3.71 9.74 -1.46
C ILE A 32 -3.26 10.97 -0.66
N LEU A 33 -4.15 11.58 0.13
CA LEU A 33 -3.79 12.73 0.96
C LEU A 33 -2.69 12.36 1.98
N ILE A 34 -2.82 11.19 2.63
CA ILE A 34 -1.81 10.69 3.56
C ILE A 34 -0.48 10.43 2.84
N LEU A 35 -0.52 9.81 1.65
CA LEU A 35 0.68 9.54 0.85
C LEU A 35 1.38 10.84 0.42
N VAL A 36 0.62 11.87 0.05
CA VAL A 36 1.15 13.20 -0.25
C VAL A 36 1.81 13.82 0.99
N SER A 37 1.20 13.69 2.17
CA SER A 37 1.83 14.15 3.42
C SER A 37 3.16 13.45 3.69
N PHE A 38 3.23 12.13 3.50
CA PHE A 38 4.50 11.40 3.65
C PHE A 38 5.56 11.82 2.64
N PHE A 39 5.18 12.10 1.39
CA PHE A 39 6.10 12.64 0.39
C PHE A 39 6.73 13.96 0.86
N PHE A 40 5.94 14.90 1.38
CA PHE A 40 6.48 16.16 1.89
C PHE A 40 7.40 15.99 3.10
N VAL A 41 7.10 15.03 3.99
CA VAL A 41 7.97 14.71 5.14
C VAL A 41 9.28 14.04 4.71
N ALA A 42 9.25 13.25 3.62
CA ALA A 42 10.43 12.56 3.11
C ALA A 42 11.41 13.48 2.36
N ILE A 43 10.99 14.68 1.95
CA ILE A 43 11.90 15.65 1.32
C ILE A 43 12.89 16.18 2.37
N THR A 44 14.12 15.69 2.30
CA THR A 44 15.24 16.12 3.13
C THR A 44 16.38 16.67 2.25
N PRO A 45 17.29 17.50 2.79
CA PRO A 45 18.46 17.96 2.04
C PRO A 45 19.39 16.83 1.57
N GLU A 46 19.39 15.71 2.29
CA GLU A 46 20.28 14.57 2.05
C GLU A 46 19.75 13.58 1.00
N GLN A 47 18.47 13.66 0.64
CA GLN A 47 17.88 12.78 -0.39
C GLN A 47 17.44 13.56 -1.62
N PRO A 48 17.78 13.10 -2.84
CA PRO A 48 17.35 13.77 -4.04
C PRO A 48 15.84 13.64 -4.21
N VAL A 49 15.19 14.79 -4.35
CA VAL A 49 13.75 14.93 -4.61
C VAL A 49 13.26 14.01 -5.73
N ARG A 50 14.10 13.74 -6.74
CA ARG A 50 13.79 12.85 -7.87
C ARG A 50 13.44 11.43 -7.42
N LEU A 51 14.19 10.84 -6.50
CA LEU A 51 13.93 9.46 -6.06
C LEU A 51 12.68 9.40 -5.18
N ASN A 52 12.54 10.35 -4.24
CA ASN A 52 11.33 10.44 -3.42
C ASN A 52 10.07 10.64 -4.27
N LEU A 53 10.16 11.41 -5.36
CA LEU A 53 9.06 11.57 -6.31
C LEU A 53 8.77 10.26 -7.06
N ALA A 54 9.79 9.53 -7.49
CA ALA A 54 9.62 8.23 -8.14
C ALA A 54 8.91 7.24 -7.20
N THR A 55 9.34 7.14 -5.95
CA THR A 55 8.73 6.30 -4.91
C THR A 55 7.29 6.67 -4.64
N PHE A 56 7.01 7.98 -4.53
CA PHE A 56 5.65 8.49 -4.37
C PHE A 56 4.76 8.06 -5.55
N VAL A 57 5.22 8.23 -6.80
CA VAL A 57 4.46 7.86 -8.00
C VAL A 57 4.20 6.35 -8.05
N VAL A 58 5.20 5.53 -7.72
CA VAL A 58 5.05 4.07 -7.65
C VAL A 58 4.02 3.68 -6.60
N ASN A 59 4.13 4.20 -5.37
CA ASN A 59 3.18 3.91 -4.30
C ASN A 59 1.77 4.40 -4.59
N LEU A 60 1.64 5.55 -5.27
CA LEU A 60 0.35 6.05 -5.74
C LEU A 60 -0.28 5.08 -6.75
N GLY A 61 0.52 4.60 -7.71
CA GLY A 61 0.11 3.60 -8.68
C GLY A 61 -0.31 2.28 -8.01
N LEU A 62 0.47 1.81 -7.03
CA LEU A 62 0.16 0.61 -6.25
C LEU A 62 -1.14 0.78 -5.47
N LEU A 63 -1.31 1.88 -4.72
CA LEU A 63 -2.52 2.17 -3.96
C LEU A 63 -3.77 2.12 -4.84
N ILE A 64 -3.76 2.84 -5.97
CA ILE A 64 -4.92 2.93 -6.86
C ILE A 64 -5.18 1.58 -7.54
N SER A 65 -4.16 0.94 -8.10
CA SER A 65 -4.32 -0.31 -8.85
C SER A 65 -4.76 -1.46 -7.94
N TRP A 66 -4.07 -1.67 -6.82
CA TRP A 66 -4.38 -2.76 -5.90
C TRP A 66 -5.69 -2.55 -5.17
N THR A 67 -6.03 -1.35 -4.72
CA THR A 67 -7.33 -1.12 -4.07
C THR A 67 -8.48 -1.45 -5.03
N ASN A 68 -8.36 -1.09 -6.31
CA ASN A 68 -9.36 -1.46 -7.32
C ASN A 68 -9.35 -2.98 -7.63
N ALA A 69 -8.19 -3.62 -7.66
CA ALA A 69 -8.09 -5.07 -7.85
C ALA A 69 -8.73 -5.84 -6.68
N ILE A 70 -8.44 -5.44 -5.44
CA ILE A 70 -9.01 -6.03 -4.23
C ILE A 70 -10.51 -5.76 -4.13
N PHE A 71 -10.95 -4.57 -4.55
CA PHE A 71 -12.39 -4.26 -4.65
C PHE A 71 -13.11 -5.19 -5.63
N LYS A 72 -12.52 -5.43 -6.81
CA LYS A 72 -13.05 -6.40 -7.77
C LYS A 72 -13.04 -7.83 -7.20
N ALA A 73 -11.96 -8.22 -6.50
CA ALA A 73 -11.88 -9.51 -5.83
C ALA A 73 -12.94 -9.70 -4.73
N ASN A 74 -13.42 -8.61 -4.12
CA ASN A 74 -14.52 -8.66 -3.17
C ASN A 74 -15.91 -8.81 -3.83
N GLY A 75 -16.00 -8.85 -5.17
CA GLY A 75 -17.27 -8.84 -5.91
C GLY A 75 -17.71 -7.45 -6.39
N GLY A 76 -16.86 -6.43 -6.28
CA GLY A 76 -17.16 -5.07 -6.73
C GLY A 76 -18.38 -4.48 -5.98
N GLU A 77 -19.32 -3.88 -6.72
CA GLU A 77 -20.55 -3.33 -6.13
C GLU A 77 -21.47 -4.39 -5.52
N GLN A 78 -21.42 -5.62 -6.02
CA GLN A 78 -22.20 -6.75 -5.51
C GLN A 78 -21.51 -7.42 -4.31
N GLY A 79 -20.27 -7.03 -4.05
CA GLY A 79 -19.50 -7.48 -2.90
C GLY A 79 -20.08 -6.99 -1.58
N GLN A 80 -19.72 -7.67 -0.51
CA GLN A 80 -20.19 -7.33 0.83
C GLN A 80 -19.09 -6.67 1.64
N GLN A 81 -19.45 -5.57 2.33
CA GLN A 81 -18.65 -4.94 3.38
C GLN A 81 -17.15 -4.77 3.03
N PHE A 82 -16.85 -4.20 1.86
CA PHE A 82 -15.49 -4.15 1.31
C PHE A 82 -14.47 -3.60 2.31
N LEU A 83 -14.72 -2.40 2.87
CA LEU A 83 -13.78 -1.77 3.80
C LEU A 83 -13.61 -2.57 5.10
N ASN A 84 -14.68 -3.14 5.64
CA ASN A 84 -14.60 -3.94 6.86
C ASN A 84 -13.69 -5.16 6.65
N ARG A 85 -13.90 -5.90 5.56
CA ARG A 85 -13.08 -7.06 5.20
C ARG A 85 -11.64 -6.65 4.89
N PHE A 86 -11.47 -5.57 4.15
CA PHE A 86 -10.15 -5.03 3.82
C PHE A 86 -9.35 -4.72 5.09
N PHE A 87 -9.90 -3.96 6.03
CA PHE A 87 -9.20 -3.62 7.27
C PHE A 87 -8.97 -4.83 8.18
N ALA A 88 -9.95 -5.73 8.29
CA ALA A 88 -9.81 -6.96 9.07
C ALA A 88 -8.69 -7.87 8.53
N LEU A 89 -8.52 -7.93 7.21
CA LEU A 89 -7.43 -8.67 6.55
C LEU A 89 -6.09 -7.93 6.63
N TYR A 90 -6.11 -6.59 6.54
CA TYR A 90 -4.90 -5.76 6.47
C TYR A 90 -3.96 -6.02 7.65
N LEU A 91 -4.46 -5.85 8.88
CA LEU A 91 -3.62 -5.94 10.08
C LEU A 91 -2.85 -7.28 10.20
N PRO A 92 -3.51 -8.46 10.19
CA PRO A 92 -2.79 -9.73 10.32
C PRO A 92 -1.86 -10.01 9.13
N ILE A 93 -2.22 -9.56 7.92
CA ILE A 93 -1.35 -9.75 6.74
C ILE A 93 -0.11 -8.87 6.83
N VAL A 94 -0.25 -7.61 7.23
CA VAL A 94 0.88 -6.70 7.43
C VAL A 94 1.81 -7.24 8.50
N LEU A 95 1.29 -7.67 9.67
CA LEU A 95 2.14 -8.22 10.74
C LEU A 95 2.93 -9.45 10.27
N LYS A 96 2.27 -10.41 9.62
CA LYS A 96 2.95 -11.60 9.09
C LYS A 96 3.97 -11.26 8.01
N THR A 97 3.66 -10.30 7.16
CA THR A 97 4.57 -9.88 6.08
C THR A 97 5.75 -9.12 6.64
N LEU A 98 5.53 -8.23 7.61
CA LEU A 98 6.57 -7.44 8.27
C LEU A 98 7.63 -8.33 8.93
N VAL A 99 7.22 -9.36 9.67
CA VAL A 99 8.17 -10.29 10.31
C VAL A 99 9.09 -10.95 9.28
N ILE A 100 8.52 -11.51 8.20
CA ILE A 100 9.29 -12.16 7.14
C ILE A 100 10.19 -11.14 6.42
N PHE A 101 9.65 -9.95 6.16
CA PHE A 101 10.33 -8.91 5.43
C PHE A 101 11.51 -8.31 6.19
N VAL A 102 11.38 -8.09 7.51
CA VAL A 102 12.48 -7.65 8.37
C VAL A 102 13.62 -8.67 8.36
N VAL A 103 13.30 -9.97 8.49
CA VAL A 103 14.32 -11.03 8.38
C VAL A 103 15.00 -11.00 7.01
N ALA A 104 14.24 -10.84 5.93
CA ALA A 104 14.79 -10.76 4.59
C ALA A 104 15.72 -9.55 4.40
N VAL A 105 15.33 -8.36 4.88
CA VAL A 105 16.17 -7.15 4.84
C VAL A 105 17.46 -7.35 5.63
N ILE A 106 17.39 -7.90 6.84
CA ILE A 106 18.60 -8.19 7.64
C ILE A 106 19.55 -9.12 6.89
N LEU A 107 19.04 -10.20 6.29
CA LEU A 107 19.87 -11.13 5.52
C LEU A 107 20.49 -10.47 4.28
N ILE A 108 19.73 -9.63 3.57
CA ILE A 108 20.21 -8.87 2.42
C ILE A 108 21.32 -7.91 2.84
N GLU A 109 21.15 -7.18 3.94
CA GLU A 109 22.17 -6.25 4.45
C GLU A 109 23.44 -7.00 4.87
N LEU A 110 23.32 -8.14 5.56
CA LEU A 110 24.48 -8.95 5.93
C LEU A 110 25.26 -9.42 4.69
N ILE A 111 24.57 -9.89 3.65
CA ILE A 111 25.21 -10.30 2.39
C ILE A 111 25.86 -9.09 1.72
N TRP A 112 25.13 -7.97 1.67
CA TRP A 112 25.59 -6.74 1.04
C TRP A 112 26.88 -6.22 1.67
N THR A 113 26.95 -6.11 3.00
CA THR A 113 28.16 -5.65 3.72
C THR A 113 29.39 -6.48 3.41
N ASN A 114 29.25 -7.81 3.27
CA ASN A 114 30.38 -8.69 2.92
C ASN A 114 30.81 -8.57 1.46
N TYR A 115 29.89 -8.23 0.55
CA TYR A 115 30.16 -8.13 -0.88
C TYR A 115 30.65 -6.74 -1.31
N SER A 116 30.31 -5.71 -0.54
CA SER A 116 30.58 -4.31 -0.85
C SER A 116 32.02 -3.87 -0.60
N GLU A 117 32.84 -4.66 0.10
CA GLU A 117 34.21 -4.28 0.53
C GLU A 117 35.14 -3.88 -0.63
N GLY A 118 34.92 -4.40 -1.84
CA GLY A 118 35.75 -4.13 -3.02
C GLY A 118 35.31 -2.95 -3.89
N TRP A 119 34.23 -2.25 -3.53
CA TRP A 119 33.60 -1.22 -4.35
C TRP A 119 34.05 0.18 -3.94
N SER A 120 34.01 1.13 -4.87
CA SER A 120 34.33 2.52 -4.54
C SER A 120 33.17 3.22 -3.82
N GLU A 121 33.47 4.18 -2.95
CA GLU A 121 32.46 4.95 -2.19
C GLU A 121 31.33 5.54 -3.06
N PRO A 122 31.60 6.17 -4.22
CA PRO A 122 30.52 6.72 -5.05
C PRO A 122 29.61 5.64 -5.66
N GLU A 123 30.13 4.44 -5.92
CA GLU A 123 29.34 3.32 -6.42
C GLU A 123 28.44 2.75 -5.32
N LEU A 124 28.98 2.65 -4.10
CA LEU A 124 28.24 2.19 -2.93
C LEU A 124 27.09 3.12 -2.56
N GLU A 125 27.35 4.42 -2.50
CA GLU A 125 26.34 5.43 -2.20
C GLU A 125 25.16 5.33 -3.17
N LYS A 126 25.45 5.28 -4.47
CA LYS A 126 24.43 5.16 -5.51
C LYS A 126 23.62 3.86 -5.38
N ILE A 127 24.26 2.72 -5.12
CA ILE A 127 23.54 1.44 -5.01
C ILE A 127 22.67 1.40 -3.75
N ASN A 128 23.21 1.84 -2.61
CA ASN A 128 22.46 1.93 -1.35
C ASN A 128 21.22 2.80 -1.52
N GLU A 129 21.36 3.94 -2.20
CA GLU A 129 20.25 4.84 -2.47
C GLU A 129 19.09 4.16 -3.23
N TYR A 130 19.38 3.44 -4.32
CA TYR A 130 18.34 2.69 -5.05
C TYR A 130 17.78 1.52 -4.24
N LYS A 131 18.63 0.81 -3.49
CA LYS A 131 18.24 -0.32 -2.66
C LYS A 131 17.25 0.13 -1.59
N ASP A 132 17.59 1.16 -0.82
CA ASP A 132 16.79 1.66 0.30
C ASP A 132 15.43 2.17 -0.18
N VAL A 133 15.43 2.89 -1.30
CA VAL A 133 14.21 3.43 -1.91
C VAL A 133 13.28 2.33 -2.45
N ALA A 134 13.82 1.18 -2.88
CA ALA A 134 13.01 0.07 -3.40
C ALA A 134 12.28 -0.74 -2.32
N ILE A 135 12.74 -0.68 -1.06
CA ILE A 135 12.21 -1.48 0.06
C ILE A 135 10.70 -1.25 0.24
N ASP A 136 10.26 0.00 0.32
CA ASP A 136 8.86 0.35 0.61
C ASP A 136 7.88 -0.07 -0.51
N PRO A 137 8.13 0.24 -1.80
CA PRO A 137 7.29 -0.25 -2.89
C PRO A 137 7.19 -1.78 -2.96
N ILE A 138 8.28 -2.50 -2.71
CA ILE A 138 8.29 -3.97 -2.70
C ILE A 138 7.41 -4.48 -1.56
N PHE A 139 7.60 -3.97 -0.35
CA PHE A 139 6.79 -4.33 0.81
C PHE A 139 5.29 -4.08 0.55
N SER A 140 4.97 -2.87 0.08
CA SER A 140 3.60 -2.46 -0.26
C SER A 140 2.98 -3.39 -1.30
N CYS A 141 3.71 -3.71 -2.37
CA CYS A 141 3.24 -4.63 -3.41
C CYS A 141 2.92 -6.02 -2.85
N VAL A 142 3.80 -6.59 -2.01
CA VAL A 142 3.58 -7.90 -1.37
C VAL A 142 2.37 -7.87 -0.44
N VAL A 143 2.22 -6.84 0.40
CA VAL A 143 1.07 -6.69 1.28
C VAL A 143 -0.23 -6.64 0.49
N TYR A 144 -0.31 -5.76 -0.52
CA TYR A 144 -1.50 -5.63 -1.35
C TYR A 144 -1.84 -6.93 -2.08
N TRP A 145 -0.84 -7.60 -2.64
CA TRP A 145 -1.03 -8.89 -3.31
C TRP A 145 -1.58 -9.95 -2.36
N ARG A 146 -1.07 -10.02 -1.13
CA ARG A 146 -1.57 -10.97 -0.12
C ARG A 146 -3.00 -10.65 0.31
N ILE A 147 -3.36 -9.37 0.45
CA ILE A 147 -4.74 -8.95 0.73
C ILE A 147 -5.65 -9.33 -0.42
N TYR A 148 -5.22 -9.11 -1.67
CA TYR A 148 -5.96 -9.52 -2.86
C TYR A 148 -6.25 -11.01 -2.86
N ARG A 149 -5.23 -11.85 -2.60
CA ARG A 149 -5.40 -13.31 -2.51
C ARG A 149 -6.32 -13.71 -1.36
N ALA A 150 -6.21 -13.08 -0.20
CA ALA A 150 -7.11 -13.35 0.92
C ALA A 150 -8.55 -12.94 0.60
N MET A 151 -8.75 -11.81 -0.08
CA MET A 151 -10.06 -11.33 -0.48
C MET A 151 -10.75 -12.30 -1.46
N LEU A 152 -10.02 -12.83 -2.44
CA LEU A 152 -10.54 -13.88 -3.35
C LEU A 152 -11.06 -15.09 -2.56
N LYS A 153 -10.28 -15.57 -1.58
CA LYS A 153 -10.69 -16.69 -0.72
C LYS A 153 -11.95 -16.43 0.09
N THR A 154 -12.26 -15.16 0.40
CA THR A 154 -13.53 -14.83 1.08
C THR A 154 -14.77 -14.98 0.20
N GLN A 155 -14.59 -15.17 -1.11
CA GLN A 155 -15.67 -15.40 -2.08
C GLN A 155 -15.83 -16.88 -2.44
N GLU A 156 -14.84 -17.72 -2.10
CA GLU A 156 -14.90 -19.15 -2.36
C GLU A 156 -15.94 -19.81 -1.44
N PRO A 157 -16.75 -20.75 -1.94
CA PRO A 157 -17.61 -21.54 -1.08
C PRO A 157 -16.76 -22.32 -0.08
N LEU A 158 -17.28 -22.55 1.13
CA LEU A 158 -16.61 -23.41 2.10
C LEU A 158 -16.41 -24.80 1.47
N GLU A 159 -15.16 -25.26 1.41
CA GLU A 159 -14.87 -26.65 1.08
C GLU A 159 -15.49 -27.53 2.18
N ASN A 160 -16.45 -28.37 1.79
CA ASN A 160 -17.12 -29.33 2.67
C ASN A 160 -16.21 -30.50 3.03
#